data_AF-A0A372RUZ4-F1
#
_entry.id   AF-A0A372RUZ4-F1
#
_cell.length_a   1.000
_cell.length_b   1.000
_cell.length_c   1.000
_cell.angle_alpha   90.00
_cell.angle_beta   90.00
_cell.angle_gamma   90.00
#
_symmetry.space_group_name_H-M   'P 1'
#
loop_
_entity.id
_entity.type
_entity.pdbx_description
1 polymer ?
#
loop_
_entity_poly.entity_id
_entity_poly.type
_entity_poly.pdbx_seq_one_letter_code
_entity_poly.pdbx_strand_id
1 'polypeptide(L)'
;KIPRPQNAWIIYRRDKSVELRRDLARRKQKSKDLSKDIAQMWENEPREVKELFEALSRMSEKIHVERYGNYKYKPRRLKSTLESSEKLHVEKP
;
A
#
# COMPACT_ATOMS: atom_id res chain seq x y z
N LYS A 1 13.88 -10.67 0.83
CA LYS A 1 13.94 -9.22 0.45
C LYS A 1 13.34 -8.41 1.59
N ILE A 2 14.05 -7.38 2.07
CA ILE A 2 13.56 -6.54 3.18
C ILE A 2 12.37 -5.69 2.67
N PRO A 3 11.20 -5.74 3.33
CA PRO A 3 10.04 -4.91 2.95
C PRO A 3 10.30 -3.44 3.29
N ARG A 4 9.57 -2.52 2.66
CA ARG A 4 9.66 -1.09 3.01
C ARG A 4 9.11 -0.86 4.42
N PRO A 5 9.60 0.15 5.16
CA PRO A 5 8.88 0.64 6.34
C PRO A 5 7.46 1.03 5.95
N GLN A 6 6.50 0.76 6.84
CA GLN A 6 5.09 0.97 6.55
C GLN A 6 4.72 2.42 6.89
N ASN A 7 4.08 3.11 5.94
CA ASN A 7 3.53 4.44 6.21
C ASN A 7 2.19 4.36 6.96
N ALA A 8 1.69 5.52 7.42
CA ALA A 8 0.45 5.64 8.20
C ALA A 8 -0.73 4.92 7.54
N TRP A 9 -0.97 5.20 6.25
CA TRP A 9 -2.05 4.58 5.47
C TRP A 9 -1.93 3.05 5.40
N ILE A 10 -0.73 2.50 5.18
CA ILE A 10 -0.55 1.05 5.10
C ILE A 10 -0.81 0.37 6.45
N ILE A 11 -0.44 1.02 7.56
CA ILE A 11 -0.72 0.53 8.91
C ILE A 11 -2.24 0.58 9.17
N TYR A 12 -2.88 1.73 8.94
CA TYR A 12 -4.32 1.92 9.05
C TYR A 12 -5.11 0.89 8.24
N ARG A 13 -4.75 0.73 6.95
CA ARG A 13 -5.43 -0.21 6.06
C ARG A 13 -5.30 -1.65 6.53
N ARG A 14 -4.16 -2.04 7.10
CA ARG A 14 -4.01 -3.39 7.67
C ARG A 14 -4.95 -3.57 8.85
N ASP A 15 -5.00 -2.62 9.76
CA ASP A 15 -5.86 -2.65 10.95
C ASP A 15 -7.34 -2.74 10.56
N LYS A 16 -7.82 -1.80 9.73
CA LYS A 16 -9.21 -1.81 9.23
C LYS A 16 -9.54 -3.02 8.38
N SER A 17 -8.62 -3.52 7.56
CA SER A 17 -8.88 -4.75 6.80
C SER A 17 -9.07 -5.97 7.70
N VAL A 18 -8.46 -6.02 8.89
CA VAL A 18 -8.70 -7.11 9.86
C VAL A 18 -10.07 -6.91 10.49
N GLU A 19 -10.40 -5.68 10.90
CA GLU A 19 -11.70 -5.31 11.47
C GLU A 19 -12.86 -5.67 10.53
N LEU A 20 -12.80 -5.24 9.27
CA LEU A 20 -13.86 -5.47 8.28
C LEU A 20 -14.06 -6.96 7.96
N ARG A 21 -12.99 -7.77 7.97
CA ARG A 21 -13.05 -9.22 7.68
C ARG A 21 -13.54 -10.07 8.85
N ARG A 22 -13.83 -9.46 10.01
CA ARG A 22 -14.54 -10.15 11.10
C ARG A 22 -15.97 -10.49 10.69
N ASP A 23 -16.58 -9.65 9.86
CA ASP A 23 -17.86 -9.94 9.21
C ASP A 23 -17.68 -10.99 8.11
N LEU A 24 -18.49 -12.06 8.17
CA LEU A 24 -18.48 -13.18 7.21
C LEU A 24 -18.75 -12.72 5.77
N ALA A 25 -19.62 -11.73 5.57
CA ALA A 25 -19.93 -11.20 4.24
C ALA A 25 -18.69 -10.52 3.64
N ARG A 26 -18.00 -9.71 4.45
CA ARG A 26 -16.81 -8.95 4.02
C ARG A 26 -15.53 -9.77 4.00
N ARG A 27 -15.47 -10.91 4.70
CA ARG A 27 -14.31 -11.83 4.68
C ARG A 27 -13.98 -12.33 3.27
N LYS A 28 -14.99 -12.57 2.43
CA LYS A 28 -14.82 -13.04 1.04
C LYS A 28 -14.63 -11.90 0.03
N GLN A 29 -14.72 -10.63 0.46
CA GLN A 29 -14.58 -9.48 -0.41
C GLN A 29 -13.15 -9.35 -0.95
N LYS A 30 -13.02 -8.93 -2.21
CA LYS A 30 -11.71 -8.74 -2.83
C LYS A 30 -10.97 -7.59 -2.15
N SER A 31 -9.65 -7.71 -2.08
CA SER A 31 -8.76 -6.70 -1.51
C SER A 31 -8.93 -5.31 -2.16
N LYS A 32 -9.26 -5.27 -3.47
CA LYS A 32 -9.52 -4.02 -4.21
C LYS A 32 -10.71 -3.27 -3.62
N ASP A 33 -11.81 -3.96 -3.37
CA ASP A 33 -13.05 -3.34 -2.91
C ASP A 33 -12.90 -2.89 -1.45
N LEU A 34 -12.33 -3.73 -0.59
CA LEU A 34 -11.98 -3.34 0.79
C LEU A 34 -11.07 -2.09 0.83
N SER A 35 -10.15 -1.95 -0.13
CA SER A 35 -9.25 -0.79 -0.16
C SER A 35 -9.98 0.50 -0.51
N LYS A 36 -11.06 0.44 -1.31
CA LYS A 36 -11.89 1.60 -1.62
C LYS A 36 -12.66 2.04 -0.37
N ASP A 37 -13.31 1.09 0.29
CA ASP A 37 -14.08 1.36 1.52
C ASP A 37 -13.18 1.97 2.60
N ILE A 38 -12.01 1.38 2.84
CA ILE A 38 -11.05 1.88 3.83
C ILE A 38 -10.48 3.25 3.44
N ALA A 39 -10.35 3.56 2.14
CA ALA A 39 -9.86 4.88 1.72
C ALA A 39 -10.87 5.97 2.09
N GLN A 40 -12.16 5.70 1.87
CA GLN A 40 -13.24 6.57 2.31
C GLN A 40 -13.28 6.69 3.85
N MET A 41 -13.06 5.60 4.58
CA MET A 41 -12.96 5.66 6.05
C MET A 41 -11.82 6.58 6.50
N TRP A 42 -10.64 6.45 5.89
CA TRP A 42 -9.48 7.28 6.22
C TRP A 42 -9.73 8.77 5.96
N GLU A 43 -10.39 9.13 4.86
CA GLU A 43 -10.72 10.52 4.58
C GLU A 43 -11.61 11.13 5.68
N ASN A 44 -12.60 10.36 6.15
CA ASN A 44 -13.57 10.78 7.16
C ASN A 44 -13.08 10.60 8.62
N GLU A 45 -11.92 9.99 8.82
CA GLU A 45 -11.39 9.71 10.15
C GLU A 45 -10.96 11.03 10.85
N PRO A 46 -11.23 11.18 12.16
CA PRO A 46 -10.78 12.32 12.96
C PRO A 46 -9.27 12.51 12.92
N ARG A 47 -8.84 13.75 13.17
CA ARG A 47 -7.44 14.16 13.07
C ARG A 47 -6.55 13.38 14.05
N GLU A 48 -7.04 13.15 15.26
CA GLU A 48 -6.33 12.46 16.34
C GLU A 48 -5.96 11.03 15.93
N VAL A 49 -6.86 10.36 15.20
CA VAL A 49 -6.58 9.00 14.70
C VAL A 49 -5.56 9.06 13.57
N LYS A 50 -5.66 10.01 12.65
CA LYS A 50 -4.64 10.20 11.61
C LYS A 50 -3.25 10.45 12.23
N GLU A 51 -3.17 11.29 13.26
CA GLU A 51 -1.96 11.57 14.03
C GLU A 51 -1.41 10.33 14.75
N LEU A 52 -2.27 9.47 15.30
CA LEU A 52 -1.87 8.19 15.87
C LEU A 52 -1.18 7.31 14.81
N PHE A 53 -1.78 7.16 13.62
CA PHE A 53 -1.19 6.34 12.56
C PHE A 53 0.08 6.96 11.96
N GLU A 54 0.21 8.29 11.97
CA GLU A 54 1.47 8.97 11.66
C GLU A 54 2.56 8.67 12.70
N ALA A 55 2.23 8.68 13.99
CA ALA A 55 3.17 8.30 15.04
C ALA A 55 3.62 6.83 14.88
N LEU A 56 2.69 5.93 14.56
CA LEU A 56 3.00 4.52 14.24
C LEU A 56 3.90 4.39 13.00
N SER A 57 3.69 5.22 11.98
CA SER A 57 4.57 5.28 10.80
C SER A 57 6.00 5.67 11.17
N ARG A 58 6.17 6.70 12.02
CA ARG A 58 7.50 7.14 12.51
C ARG A 58 8.18 6.04 13.31
N MET A 59 7.43 5.33 14.16
CA MET A 59 7.94 4.17 14.88
C MET A 59 8.34 3.02 13.94
N SER A 60 7.53 2.74 12.91
CA SER A 60 7.87 1.72 11.91
C SER A 60 9.17 2.06 11.18
N GLU A 61 9.41 3.33 10.85
CA GLU A 61 10.64 3.77 10.22
C GLU A 61 11.83 3.60 11.17
N LYS A 62 11.70 4.04 12.43
CA LYS A 62 12.75 3.89 13.45
C LYS A 62 13.15 2.42 13.65
N ILE A 63 12.17 1.53 13.86
CA ILE A 63 12.40 0.08 14.02
C ILE A 63 13.05 -0.51 12.77
N HIS A 64 12.63 -0.05 11.59
CA HIS A 64 13.18 -0.52 10.34
C HIS A 64 14.64 -0.09 10.16
N VAL A 65 15.00 1.16 10.48
CA VAL A 65 16.39 1.65 10.46
C VAL A 65 17.25 0.89 11.46
N GLU A 66 16.76 0.68 12.69
CA GLU A 66 17.48 -0.08 13.71
C GLU A 66 17.74 -1.54 13.29
N ARG A 67 16.73 -2.19 12.71
CA ARG A 67 16.83 -3.60 12.28
C ARG A 67 17.61 -3.77 10.98
N TYR A 68 17.57 -2.79 10.09
CA TYR A 68 18.08 -2.88 8.73
C TYR A 68 18.90 -1.65 8.35
N GLY A 69 19.88 -1.25 9.17
CA GLY A 69 20.65 0.00 9.02
C GLY A 69 21.24 0.28 7.63
N ASN A 70 21.46 -0.75 6.81
CA ASN A 70 21.99 -0.63 5.44
C ASN A 70 20.90 -0.73 4.36
N TYR A 71 19.62 -0.62 4.73
CA TYR A 71 18.51 -0.71 3.78
C TYR A 71 18.46 0.48 2.84
N LYS A 72 18.37 0.19 1.54
CA LYS A 72 18.10 1.19 0.51
C LYS A 72 17.00 0.68 -0.41
N TYR A 73 15.97 1.50 -0.62
CA TYR A 73 14.91 1.17 -1.57
C TYR A 73 15.47 1.13 -3.00
N LYS A 74 15.33 -0.02 -3.65
CA LYS A 74 15.69 -0.23 -5.06
C LYS A 74 14.43 -0.63 -5.84
N PRO A 75 13.72 0.32 -6.47
CA PRO A 75 12.56 0.01 -7.29
C PRO A 75 12.97 -0.88 -8.46
N ARG A 76 12.15 -1.89 -8.79
CA ARG A 76 12.34 -2.63 -10.03
C ARG A 76 11.95 -1.71 -11.18
N ARG A 77 12.88 -1.41 -12.08
CA ARG A 77 12.55 -0.74 -13.34
C ARG A 77 11.65 -1.68 -14.14
N LEU A 78 10.40 -1.30 -14.35
CA LEU A 78 9.58 -1.95 -15.37
C LEU A 78 10.09 -1.46 -16.72
N LYS A 79 10.35 -2.37 -17.66
CA LYS A 79 10.57 -1.99 -19.06
C LYS A 79 9.29 -1.27 -19.51
N SER A 80 9.39 0.00 -19.85
CA SER A 80 8.26 0.77 -20.35
C SER A 80 7.70 0.06 -21.58
N THR A 81 6.41 -0.24 -21.57
CA THR A 81 5.60 -0.70 -22.72
C THR A 81 5.45 0.42 -23.75
N LEU A 82 6.53 1.14 -24.06
CA LEU A 82 6.58 2.14 -25.13
C LEU A 82 7.17 1.52 -26.41
N GLU A 83 8.02 0.51 -26.31
CA GLU A 83 8.56 -0.20 -27.49
C GLU A 83 7.58 -1.23 -28.10
N SER A 84 6.47 -1.54 -27.43
CA SER A 84 5.49 -2.52 -27.92
C SER A 84 4.43 -1.92 -28.85
N SER A 85 4.25 -0.60 -28.89
CA SER A 85 3.27 0.06 -29.78
C SER A 85 3.82 0.37 -31.18
N GLU A 86 5.14 0.56 -31.34
CA GLU A 86 5.75 0.83 -32.66
C GLU A 86 5.78 -0.40 -33.57
N LYS A 87 5.85 -1.61 -33.01
CA LYS A 87 5.85 -2.84 -33.82
C LYS A 87 4.48 -3.28 -34.31
N LEU A 88 3.38 -2.69 -33.81
CA LEU A 88 2.02 -3.07 -34.23
C LEU A 88 1.52 -2.31 -35.48
N HIS A 89 2.21 -1.24 -35.91
CA HIS A 89 1.75 -0.39 -37.03
C HIS A 89 2.39 -0.72 -38.38
N VAL A 90 3.38 -1.62 -38.43
CA VAL A 90 4.12 -1.97 -39.66
C VAL A 90 3.62 -3.28 -40.30
N GLU A 91 2.82 -4.09 -39.61
CA GLU A 91 2.29 -5.36 -40.12
C GLU A 91 0.76 -5.33 -40.25
N LYS A 92 0.23 -4.47 -41.12
CA LYS A 92 -1.09 -4.70 -41.72
C LYS A 92 -0.94 -4.71 -43.24
N PRO A 93 -1.31 -5.81 -43.92
CA PRO A 93 -1.33 -5.89 -45.37
C PRO A 93 -2.40 -4.97 -45.98
#